data_AF-A0A9X6NH27-F1
#
_entry.id   AF-A0A9X6NH27-F1
#
_cell.length_a   1.000
_cell.length_b   1.000
_cell.length_c   1.000
_cell.angle_alpha   90.00
_cell.angle_beta   90.00
_cell.angle_gamma   90.00
#
_symmetry.space_group_name_H-M   'P 1'
#
loop_
_entity.id
_entity.type
_entity.pdbx_description
1 polymer ?
#
loop_
_entity_poly.entity_id
_entity_poly.type
_entity_poly.pdbx_seq_one_letter_code
_entity_poly.pdbx_strand_id
1 'polypeptide(L)'
;MPRKLFLEVRHSIWTLHTLKYLATEIVNALFLRCIAVSKSVVNKVIRENAAEEAGRPKPPSKATNSGKAKVRTAALLKKIKKATTGPNPQTQSQITLELGVSQATIQRVISEELEGKVRKKYRVHGCWMR
;
A
#
# COMPACT_ATOMS: atom_id res chain seq x y z
N MET A 1 3.73 -6.10 -15.47
CA MET A 1 3.19 -6.07 -16.85
C MET A 1 2.24 -4.89 -17.00
N PRO A 2 2.33 -4.10 -18.08
CA PRO A 2 1.39 -3.01 -18.31
C PRO A 2 -0.03 -3.57 -18.42
N ARG A 3 -0.99 -2.91 -17.77
CA ARG A 3 -2.37 -3.42 -17.60
C ARG A 3 -3.11 -3.67 -18.92
N LYS A 4 -2.77 -2.92 -19.98
CA LYS A 4 -3.40 -3.02 -21.31
C LYS A 4 -3.10 -4.36 -22.00
N LEU A 5 -1.82 -4.74 -22.07
CA LEU A 5 -1.40 -6.02 -22.67
C LEU A 5 -2.03 -7.22 -21.95
N PHE A 6 -2.26 -7.12 -20.64
CA PHE A 6 -2.90 -8.19 -19.87
C PHE A 6 -4.39 -8.36 -20.20
N LEU A 7 -5.11 -7.29 -20.56
CA LEU A 7 -6.52 -7.36 -20.94
C LEU A 7 -6.70 -7.97 -22.34
N GLU A 8 -5.86 -7.58 -23.30
CA GLU A 8 -5.90 -8.11 -24.68
C GLU A 8 -5.62 -9.62 -24.72
N VAL A 9 -4.63 -10.08 -23.94
CA VAL A 9 -4.31 -11.50 -23.79
C VAL A 9 -5.47 -12.26 -23.16
N ARG A 10 -6.14 -11.68 -22.15
CA ARG A 10 -7.32 -12.29 -21.52
C ARG A 10 -8.50 -12.44 -22.48
N HIS A 11 -8.80 -11.42 -23.28
CA HIS A 11 -9.83 -11.52 -24.30
C HIS A 11 -9.50 -12.59 -25.34
N SER A 12 -8.25 -12.64 -25.80
CA SER A 12 -7.80 -13.66 -26.76
C SER A 12 -7.96 -15.08 -26.22
N ILE A 13 -7.60 -15.32 -24.95
CA ILE A 13 -7.81 -16.62 -24.27
C ILE A 13 -9.30 -16.98 -24.23
N TRP A 14 -10.15 -16.02 -23.87
CA TRP A 14 -11.59 -16.24 -23.76
C TRP A 14 -12.23 -16.57 -25.12
N THR A 15 -11.89 -15.81 -26.17
CA THR A 15 -12.39 -16.07 -27.53
C THR A 15 -12.03 -17.49 -28.00
N LEU A 16 -10.78 -17.92 -27.82
CA LEU A 16 -10.35 -19.26 -28.22
C LEU A 16 -11.05 -20.35 -27.40
N HIS A 17 -11.29 -20.12 -26.12
CA HIS A 17 -12.07 -21.03 -25.29
C HIS A 17 -13.53 -21.14 -25.74
N THR A 18 -14.17 -20.02 -26.11
CA THR A 18 -15.54 -20.01 -26.67
C THR A 18 -15.62 -20.78 -27.99
N LEU A 19 -14.56 -20.71 -28.80
CA LEU A 19 -14.38 -21.49 -30.03
C LEU A 19 -14.04 -22.98 -29.78
N LYS A 20 -14.12 -23.45 -28.52
CA LYS A 20 -13.93 -24.85 -28.10
C LYS A 20 -12.51 -25.43 -28.29
N TYR A 21 -11.50 -24.58 -28.41
CA TYR A 21 -10.11 -25.04 -28.40
C TYR A 21 -9.70 -25.61 -27.03
N LEU A 22 -8.86 -26.63 -27.04
CA LEU A 22 -8.25 -27.19 -25.83
C LEU A 22 -7.23 -26.22 -25.25
N ALA A 23 -7.05 -26.24 -23.92
CA ALA A 23 -6.11 -25.35 -23.23
C ALA A 23 -4.67 -25.44 -23.76
N THR A 24 -4.25 -26.60 -24.27
CA THR A 24 -2.94 -26.81 -24.91
C THR A 24 -2.84 -26.10 -26.26
N GLU A 25 -3.91 -26.11 -27.05
CA GLU A 25 -3.98 -25.43 -28.35
C GLU A 25 -4.00 -23.91 -28.16
N ILE A 26 -4.68 -23.43 -27.13
CA ILE A 26 -4.67 -22.01 -26.74
C ILE A 26 -3.25 -21.54 -26.39
N VAL A 27 -2.51 -22.33 -25.62
CA VAL A 27 -1.10 -22.02 -25.28
C VAL A 27 -0.25 -21.97 -26.55
N ASN A 28 -0.38 -22.94 -27.44
CA ASN A 28 0.37 -22.97 -28.71
C ASN A 28 0.01 -21.78 -29.61
N ALA A 29 -1.27 -21.42 -29.71
CA ALA A 29 -1.72 -20.28 -30.50
C ALA A 29 -1.19 -18.94 -29.97
N LEU A 30 -1.09 -18.78 -28.65
CA LEU A 30 -0.49 -17.60 -28.03
C LEU A 30 1.03 -17.59 -28.19
N PHE A 31 1.66 -18.75 -28.12
CA PHE A 31 3.10 -18.90 -28.36
C PHE A 31 3.50 -18.49 -29.78
N LEU A 32 2.71 -18.89 -30.80
CA LEU A 32 2.90 -18.46 -32.20
C LEU A 32 2.80 -16.94 -32.39
N ARG A 33 2.11 -16.24 -31.48
CA ARG A 33 2.03 -14.77 -31.44
C ARG A 33 3.13 -14.13 -30.58
N CYS A 34 4.16 -14.88 -30.22
CA CYS A 34 5.24 -14.48 -29.32
C CYS A 34 4.77 -14.13 -27.89
N ILE A 35 3.64 -14.69 -27.44
CA ILE A 35 3.09 -14.47 -26.09
C ILE A 35 3.25 -15.76 -25.29
N ALA A 36 4.25 -15.79 -24.42
CA ALA A 36 4.48 -16.92 -23.54
C ALA A 36 3.47 -16.92 -22.37
N VAL A 37 2.54 -17.89 -22.37
CA VAL A 37 1.55 -18.08 -21.30
C VAL A 37 1.56 -19.53 -20.85
N SER A 38 1.58 -19.78 -19.55
CA SER A 38 1.49 -21.14 -19.02
C SER A 38 0.05 -21.66 -19.05
N LYS A 39 -0.12 -22.98 -19.18
CA LYS A 39 -1.43 -23.65 -19.12
C LYS A 39 -2.22 -23.30 -17.84
N SER A 40 -1.52 -23.13 -16.71
CA SER A 40 -2.10 -22.73 -15.44
C SER A 40 -2.75 -21.33 -15.52
N VAL A 41 -2.10 -20.39 -16.20
CA VAL A 41 -2.64 -19.04 -16.42
C VAL A 41 -3.87 -19.09 -17.32
N VAL A 42 -3.84 -19.87 -18.40
CA VAL A 42 -5.00 -20.06 -19.29
C VAL A 42 -6.21 -20.60 -18.52
N ASN A 43 -6.04 -21.68 -17.76
CA ASN A 43 -7.11 -22.26 -16.94
C ASN A 43 -7.64 -21.29 -15.87
N LYS A 44 -6.73 -20.51 -15.26
CA LYS A 44 -7.11 -19.48 -14.29
C LYS A 44 -7.99 -18.41 -14.94
N VAL A 45 -7.61 -17.91 -16.12
CA VAL A 45 -8.37 -16.89 -16.87
C VAL A 45 -9.74 -17.42 -17.26
N ILE A 46 -9.83 -18.65 -17.78
CA ILE A 46 -11.10 -19.29 -18.14
C ILE A 46 -12.03 -19.35 -16.92
N ARG A 47 -11.51 -19.80 -15.77
CA ARG A 47 -12.29 -19.89 -14.53
C ARG A 47 -12.72 -18.53 -13.99
N GLU A 48 -11.85 -17.51 -14.07
CA GLU A 48 -12.15 -16.16 -13.63
C GLU A 48 -13.25 -15.53 -14.50
N ASN A 49 -13.16 -15.65 -15.83
CA ASN A 49 -14.17 -15.13 -16.74
C ASN A 49 -15.50 -15.88 -16.61
N ALA A 50 -15.48 -17.20 -16.48
CA ALA A 50 -16.71 -17.98 -16.25
C ALA A 50 -17.39 -17.63 -14.91
N ALA A 51 -16.61 -17.29 -13.88
CA ALA A 51 -17.15 -16.78 -12.62
C ALA A 51 -17.74 -15.38 -12.77
N GLU A 52 -17.11 -14.50 -13.55
CA GLU A 52 -17.65 -13.16 -13.89
C GLU A 52 -18.98 -13.26 -14.65
N GLU A 53 -19.07 -14.12 -15.68
CA GLU A 53 -20.32 -14.39 -16.41
C GLU A 53 -21.43 -14.98 -15.51
N ALA A 54 -21.06 -15.82 -14.54
CA ALA A 54 -21.98 -16.37 -13.55
C ALA A 54 -22.37 -15.37 -12.44
N GLY A 55 -21.95 -14.11 -12.53
CA GLY A 55 -22.21 -13.07 -11.53
C GLY A 55 -21.55 -13.34 -10.18
N ARG A 56 -20.56 -14.23 -10.12
CA ARG A 56 -19.86 -14.54 -8.86
C ARG A 56 -18.92 -13.38 -8.53
N PRO A 57 -19.02 -12.80 -7.32
CA PRO A 57 -18.14 -11.70 -6.95
C PRO A 57 -16.69 -12.18 -6.91
N LYS A 58 -15.80 -11.41 -7.54
CA LYS A 58 -14.37 -11.64 -7.46
C LYS A 58 -13.95 -11.56 -5.99
N PRO A 59 -13.19 -12.55 -5.46
CA PRO A 59 -12.73 -12.47 -4.09
C PRO A 59 -11.93 -11.17 -3.94
N PRO A 60 -12.15 -10.42 -2.84
CA PRO A 60 -11.39 -9.20 -2.59
C PRO A 60 -9.91 -9.57 -2.63
N SER A 61 -9.13 -8.83 -3.44
CA SER A 61 -7.67 -9.01 -3.43
C SER A 61 -7.23 -8.86 -1.99
N LYS A 62 -6.58 -9.88 -1.42
CA LYS A 62 -6.02 -9.77 -0.08
C LYS A 62 -5.13 -8.53 -0.11
N ALA A 63 -5.57 -7.46 0.54
CA ALA A 63 -4.69 -6.36 0.85
C ALA A 63 -3.51 -7.03 1.55
N THR A 64 -2.32 -6.90 1.00
CA THR A 64 -1.12 -7.26 1.74
C THR A 64 -1.19 -6.40 2.99
N ASN A 65 -1.60 -7.01 4.10
CA ASN A 65 -1.55 -6.41 5.41
C ASN A 65 -0.06 -6.22 5.69
N SER A 66 0.53 -5.14 5.16
CA SER A 66 1.76 -4.59 5.69
C SER A 66 1.38 -4.17 7.11
N GLY A 67 1.53 -5.12 8.04
CA GLY A 67 1.18 -4.93 9.43
C GLY A 67 1.76 -3.60 9.88
N LYS A 68 0.92 -2.74 10.48
CA LYS A 68 1.39 -1.48 11.05
C LYS A 68 2.60 -1.80 11.94
N ALA A 69 3.71 -1.07 11.74
CA ALA A 69 4.95 -1.36 12.43
C ALA A 69 4.71 -1.46 13.95
N LYS A 70 5.21 -2.53 14.57
CA LYS A 70 5.01 -2.87 16.00
C LYS A 70 5.29 -1.71 16.97
N VAL A 71 6.14 -0.77 16.54
CA VAL A 71 6.57 0.42 17.27
C VAL A 71 5.50 1.52 17.33
N ARG A 72 4.52 1.55 16.42
CA ARG A 72 3.45 2.58 16.37
C ARG A 72 2.21 2.17 17.16
N THR A 73 2.39 1.78 18.41
CA THR A 73 1.26 1.46 19.29
C THR A 73 0.46 2.71 19.62
N ALA A 74 -0.87 2.60 19.74
CA ALA A 74 -1.74 3.72 20.11
C ALA A 74 -1.32 4.41 21.42
N ALA A 75 -0.75 3.65 22.37
CA ALA A 75 -0.20 4.20 23.61
C ALA A 75 0.99 5.13 23.37
N LEU A 76 1.90 4.77 22.46
CA LEU A 76 3.05 5.60 22.11
C LEU A 76 2.59 6.91 21.43
N LEU A 77 1.62 6.81 20.52
CA LEU A 77 1.04 7.98 19.84
C LEU A 77 0.43 8.96 20.85
N LYS A 78 -0.30 8.47 21.86
CA LYS A 78 -0.87 9.31 22.92
C LYS A 78 0.21 10.02 23.74
N LYS A 79 1.29 9.32 24.10
CA LYS A 79 2.42 9.92 24.84
C LYS A 79 3.11 11.01 24.02
N ILE A 80 3.43 10.74 22.76
CA ILE A 80 4.05 11.72 21.85
C ILE A 80 3.13 12.92 21.66
N LYS A 81 1.83 12.71 21.40
CA LYS A 81 0.85 13.81 21.24
C LYS A 81 0.79 14.70 22.48
N LYS A 82 0.75 14.11 23.68
CA LYS A 82 0.75 14.86 24.95
C LYS A 82 2.02 15.70 25.10
N ALA A 83 3.18 15.12 24.79
CA ALA A 83 4.47 15.80 24.84
C ALA A 83 4.59 16.97 23.84
N THR A 84 3.96 16.86 22.66
CA THR A 84 4.04 17.87 21.60
C THR A 84 2.95 18.94 21.65
N THR A 85 1.79 18.67 22.26
CA THR A 85 0.61 19.56 22.25
C THR A 85 0.35 20.22 23.62
N GLY A 86 1.09 19.84 24.66
CA GLY A 86 0.99 20.47 25.98
C GLY A 86 1.42 21.95 25.99
N PRO A 87 1.12 22.69 27.08
CA PRO A 87 1.46 24.11 27.22
C PRO A 87 2.98 24.39 27.16
N ASN A 88 3.81 23.39 27.47
CA ASN A 88 5.25 23.41 27.26
C ASN A 88 5.66 22.23 26.37
N PRO A 89 5.72 22.40 25.04
CA PRO A 89 6.03 21.30 24.14
C PRO A 89 7.49 20.86 24.30
N GLN A 90 7.69 19.56 24.53
CA GLN A 90 9.02 18.97 24.62
C GLN A 90 9.68 18.90 23.23
N THR A 91 11.02 18.99 23.23
CA THR A 91 11.80 18.79 22.01
C THR A 91 11.86 17.30 21.64
N GLN A 92 12.07 16.99 20.36
CA GLN A 92 12.19 15.60 19.91
C GLN A 92 13.26 14.84 20.71
N SER A 93 14.40 15.46 21.02
CA SER A 93 15.48 14.86 21.81
C SER A 93 15.06 14.54 23.25
N GLN A 94 14.20 15.35 23.86
CA GLN A 94 13.66 15.05 25.19
C GLN A 94 12.69 13.86 25.11
N ILE A 95 11.83 13.84 24.09
CA ILE A 95 10.87 12.77 23.87
C ILE A 95 11.59 11.44 23.57
N THR A 96 12.70 11.46 22.83
CA THR A 96 13.49 10.26 22.54
C THR A 96 14.08 9.67 23.83
N LEU A 97 14.59 10.53 24.71
CA LEU A 97 15.18 10.10 25.98
C LEU A 97 14.12 9.54 26.92
N GLU A 98 12.95 10.19 26.99
CA GLU A 98 11.86 9.78 27.87
C GLU A 98 11.18 8.47 27.42
N LEU A 99 11.00 8.29 26.11
CA LEU A 99 10.25 7.15 25.56
C LEU A 99 11.16 6.00 25.11
N GLY A 100 12.49 6.20 25.04
CA GLY A 100 13.43 5.20 24.53
C GLY A 100 13.24 4.88 23.05
N VAL A 101 12.66 5.81 22.28
CA VAL A 101 12.34 5.63 20.86
C VAL A 101 13.25 6.49 20.01
N SER A 102 13.66 5.98 18.84
CA SER A 102 14.55 6.73 17.95
C SER A 102 13.93 8.06 17.49
N GLN A 103 14.79 9.07 17.28
CA GLN A 103 14.34 10.39 16.84
C GLN A 103 13.64 10.33 15.47
N ALA A 104 14.13 9.48 14.56
CA ALA A 104 13.52 9.25 13.26
C ALA A 104 12.10 8.69 13.38
N THR A 105 11.85 7.79 14.34
CA THR A 105 10.52 7.25 14.59
C THR A 105 9.57 8.32 15.13
N ILE A 106 10.02 9.14 16.08
CA ILE A 106 9.22 10.24 16.62
C ILE A 106 8.91 11.28 15.54
N GLN A 107 9.89 11.63 14.71
CA GLN A 107 9.68 12.54 13.58
C GLN A 107 8.62 12.01 12.61
N ARG A 108 8.69 10.74 12.23
CA ARG A 108 7.69 10.10 11.36
C ARG A 108 6.30 10.09 11.98
N VAL A 109 6.19 9.80 13.28
CA VAL A 109 4.91 9.85 14.00
C VAL A 109 4.32 11.26 13.97
N ILE A 110 5.15 12.29 14.21
CA ILE A 110 4.68 13.67 14.19
C ILE A 110 4.21 14.08 12.79
N SER A 111 4.95 13.71 11.74
CA SER A 111 4.65 14.10 10.36
C SER A 111 3.49 13.32 9.74
N GLU A 112 3.42 12.01 9.98
CA GLU A 112 2.45 11.11 9.32
C GLU A 112 1.16 10.94 10.13
N GLU A 113 1.23 10.86 11.46
CA GLU A 113 0.10 10.44 12.30
C GLU A 113 -0.54 11.60 13.09
N LEU A 114 0.20 12.69 13.33
CA LEU A 114 -0.27 13.83 14.14
C LEU A 114 -0.51 15.10 13.33
N GLU A 115 -0.34 15.05 11.99
CA GLU A 115 -0.46 16.20 11.06
C GLU A 115 0.28 17.46 11.56
N GLY A 116 1.29 17.26 12.41
CA GLY A 116 1.88 18.32 13.20
C GLY A 116 2.88 19.08 12.35
N LYS A 117 2.47 20.23 11.78
CA LYS A 117 3.42 21.27 11.39
C LYS A 117 4.25 21.60 12.63
N VAL A 118 5.48 21.08 12.71
CA VAL A 118 6.39 21.33 13.81
C VAL A 118 6.54 22.85 13.92
N ARG A 119 5.94 23.45 14.96
CA ARG A 119 6.04 24.89 15.19
C ARG A 119 7.50 25.21 15.44
N LYS A 120 8.16 25.82 14.44
CA LYS A 120 9.55 26.25 14.53
C LYS A 120 9.64 27.28 15.64
N LYS A 121 10.58 27.10 16.58
CA LYS A 121 10.80 28.07 17.66
C LYS A 121 11.38 29.34 17.05
N TYR A 122 10.67 30.46 17.17
CA TYR A 122 11.21 31.77 16.81
C TYR A 122 11.93 32.35 18.04
N ARG A 123 13.15 32.81 17.85
CA ARG A 123 13.89 33.55 18.88
C ARG A 123 13.30 34.95 18.94
N VAL A 124 12.41 35.19 19.90
CA VAL A 124 11.93 36.54 20.19
C VAL A 124 13.06 37.26 20.91
N HIS A 125 13.82 38.08 20.18
CA HIS A 125 14.70 39.04 20.83
C HIS A 125 13.78 40.04 21.52
N GLY A 126 13.69 39.96 22.85
CA GLY A 126 12.98 40.96 23.64
C GLY A 126 13.66 42.30 23.44
N CYS A 127 13.11 43.13 22.56
CA CYS A 127 13.42 44.55 22.53
C CYS A 127 12.75 45.14 23.77
N TRP A 128 13.48 45.11 24.88
CA TRP A 128 13.20 45.97 26.02
C TRP A 128 13.44 47.41 25.55
N MET A 129 12.37 48.12 25.18
CA MET A 129 12.39 49.57 25.13
C MET A 129 11.88 50.08 26.47
N ARG A 130 12.75 50.86 27.10
CA ARG A 130 12.60 51.54 28.38
C ARG A 130 11.90 52.88 28.18
#